data_AF-A0A9D1M596-F1
#
_entry.id   AF-A0A9D1M596-F1
#
_cell.length_a   1.000
_cell.length_b   1.000
_cell.length_c   1.000
_cell.angle_alpha   90.00
_cell.angle_beta   90.00
_cell.angle_gamma   90.00
#
_symmetry.space_group_name_H-M   'P 1'
#
loop_
_entity.id
_entity.type
_entity.pdbx_description
1 polymer ?
#
loop_
_entity_poly.entity_id
_entity_poly.type
_entity_poly.pdbx_seq_one_letter_code
_entity_poly.pdbx_strand_id
1 'polypeptide(L)'
;TSAIVGNAYAQTCGAQPSCADLGYTLTSTSSYVGKVLKCPFDKTKYYCTQKSEIFSNMALNWNAKVSFSGNSYYYPSKYGFIIASARDTGRGSVKIKVNGITFQSTVQSDTMGVHYVPVKPGDSIYIISYNANEDTFYFVPFAGN
;
A
#
# COMPACT_ATOMS: atom_id res chain seq x y z
N THR A 1 -24.63 -13.36 -56.20
CA THR A 1 -24.75 -12.28 -55.20
C THR A 1 -23.93 -12.67 -53.99
N SER A 2 -23.03 -11.79 -53.60
CA SER A 2 -21.84 -12.02 -52.79
C SER A 2 -22.12 -12.52 -51.36
N ALA A 3 -21.37 -13.53 -50.92
CA ALA A 3 -21.09 -13.74 -49.51
C ALA A 3 -19.78 -12.99 -49.19
N ILE A 4 -19.88 -11.88 -48.47
CA ILE A 4 -18.71 -11.24 -47.86
C ILE A 4 -18.31 -12.13 -46.67
N VAL A 5 -17.42 -13.08 -46.92
CA VAL A 5 -16.70 -13.79 -45.85
C VAL A 5 -15.61 -12.86 -45.34
N GLY A 6 -16.01 -11.91 -44.50
CA GLY A 6 -15.09 -11.12 -43.71
C GLY A 6 -14.57 -11.93 -42.54
N ASN A 7 -13.64 -12.84 -42.79
CA ASN A 7 -12.71 -13.33 -41.78
C ASN A 7 -11.40 -13.68 -42.50
N ALA A 8 -10.69 -12.64 -42.91
CA ALA A 8 -9.29 -12.74 -43.25
C ALA A 8 -8.52 -13.02 -41.96
N TYR A 9 -8.54 -14.29 -41.53
CA TYR A 9 -7.50 -14.80 -40.66
C TYR A 9 -6.19 -14.62 -41.43
N ALA A 10 -5.31 -13.78 -40.89
CA ALA A 10 -3.98 -13.57 -41.41
C ALA A 10 -3.32 -14.93 -41.67
N GLN A 11 -3.08 -15.23 -42.94
CA GLN A 11 -2.75 -16.57 -43.44
C GLN A 11 -1.30 -17.01 -43.12
N THR A 12 -0.62 -16.31 -42.19
CA THR A 12 0.73 -16.65 -41.70
C THR A 12 0.96 -16.16 -40.27
N CYS A 13 0.06 -16.46 -39.35
CA CYS A 13 0.33 -16.32 -37.91
C CYS A 13 0.06 -17.67 -37.24
N GLY A 14 0.98 -18.15 -36.39
CA GLY A 14 0.78 -19.37 -35.60
C GLY A 14 -0.55 -19.33 -34.83
N ALA A 15 -1.06 -20.50 -34.44
CA ALA A 15 -2.36 -20.64 -33.77
C ALA A 15 -2.62 -19.50 -32.77
N GLN A 16 -3.78 -18.85 -32.91
CA GLN A 16 -4.16 -17.71 -32.08
C GLN A 16 -4.03 -18.10 -30.59
N PRO A 17 -3.28 -17.34 -29.78
CA PRO A 17 -3.08 -17.69 -28.37
C PRO A 17 -4.42 -17.66 -27.62
N SER A 18 -4.57 -18.52 -26.62
CA SER A 18 -5.78 -18.54 -25.81
C SER A 18 -5.83 -17.32 -24.88
N CYS A 19 -7.04 -16.92 -24.47
CA CYS A 19 -7.20 -15.87 -23.46
C CYS A 19 -6.48 -16.21 -22.14
N ALA A 20 -6.37 -17.50 -21.79
CA ALA A 20 -5.63 -17.95 -20.62
C ALA A 20 -4.12 -17.73 -20.76
N ASP A 21 -3.56 -17.99 -21.95
CA ASP A 21 -2.14 -17.74 -22.25
C ASP A 21 -1.81 -16.25 -22.16
N LEU A 22 -2.79 -15.40 -22.44
CA LEU A 22 -2.69 -13.95 -22.31
C LEU A 22 -3.04 -13.43 -20.91
N GLY A 23 -3.32 -14.31 -19.94
CA GLY A 23 -3.61 -13.98 -18.54
C GLY A 23 -5.07 -13.67 -18.21
N TYR A 24 -5.99 -13.71 -19.18
CA TYR A 24 -7.42 -13.49 -18.96
C TYR A 24 -8.11 -14.78 -18.45
N THR A 25 -7.86 -15.11 -17.19
CA THR A 25 -8.37 -16.35 -16.57
C THR A 25 -9.75 -16.17 -15.93
N LEU A 26 -10.16 -14.93 -15.69
CA LEU A 26 -11.31 -14.63 -14.85
C LEU A 26 -12.60 -14.47 -15.67
N THR A 27 -13.74 -14.78 -15.05
CA THR A 27 -15.07 -14.75 -15.71
C THR A 27 -16.06 -13.78 -15.07
N SER A 28 -15.74 -13.18 -13.92
CA SER A 28 -16.65 -12.31 -13.15
C SER A 28 -15.95 -11.08 -12.61
N THR A 29 -16.59 -9.91 -12.64
CA THR A 29 -15.96 -8.63 -12.31
C THR A 29 -16.14 -8.10 -10.89
N SER A 30 -16.76 -8.87 -10.00
CA SER A 30 -17.22 -8.40 -8.68
C SER A 30 -16.11 -8.12 -7.67
N SER A 31 -14.95 -8.79 -7.78
CA SER A 31 -13.85 -8.74 -6.82
C SER A 31 -12.69 -7.82 -7.22
N TYR A 32 -12.90 -6.99 -8.25
CA TYR A 32 -11.82 -6.24 -8.89
C TYR A 32 -11.64 -4.83 -8.33
N VAL A 33 -10.46 -4.26 -8.55
CA VAL A 33 -10.16 -2.84 -8.30
C VAL A 33 -9.70 -2.19 -9.59
N GLY A 34 -10.31 -1.06 -9.94
CA GLY A 34 -9.92 -0.27 -11.10
C GLY A 34 -10.50 -0.79 -12.43
N LYS A 35 -9.74 -0.57 -13.51
CA LYS A 35 -10.19 -0.84 -14.90
C LYS A 35 -10.00 -2.31 -15.25
N VAL A 36 -11.06 -2.92 -15.79
CA VAL A 36 -11.05 -4.32 -16.24
C VAL A 36 -10.64 -4.39 -17.71
N LEU A 37 -9.71 -5.29 -18.04
CA LEU A 37 -9.36 -5.62 -19.41
C LEU A 37 -10.17 -6.84 -19.87
N LYS A 38 -10.73 -6.75 -21.08
CA LYS A 38 -11.44 -7.86 -21.75
C LYS A 38 -10.50 -8.56 -22.70
N CYS A 39 -10.61 -9.88 -22.81
CA CYS A 39 -9.82 -10.60 -23.81
C CYS A 39 -10.30 -10.21 -25.23
N PRO A 40 -9.38 -9.97 -26.18
CA PRO A 40 -9.73 -9.67 -27.57
C PRO A 40 -10.49 -10.80 -28.28
N PHE A 41 -10.25 -12.04 -27.86
CA PHE A 41 -10.74 -13.25 -28.51
C PHE A 41 -11.96 -13.89 -27.81
N ASP A 42 -12.22 -13.53 -26.54
CA ASP A 42 -13.37 -13.97 -25.77
C ASP A 42 -13.84 -12.87 -24.81
N LYS A 43 -14.98 -12.26 -25.10
CA LYS A 43 -15.52 -11.15 -24.30
C LYS A 43 -16.01 -11.57 -22.91
N THR A 44 -16.07 -12.87 -22.62
CA THR A 44 -16.44 -13.41 -21.30
C THR A 44 -15.23 -13.60 -20.38
N LYS A 45 -14.01 -13.40 -20.90
CA LYS A 45 -12.76 -13.53 -20.15
C LYS A 45 -12.15 -12.16 -19.84
N TYR A 46 -11.67 -12.02 -18.62
CA TYR A 46 -11.21 -10.77 -18.05
C TYR A 46 -9.85 -10.91 -17.38
N TYR A 47 -9.12 -9.80 -17.36
CA TYR A 47 -7.92 -9.60 -16.55
C TYR A 47 -8.03 -8.28 -15.78
N CYS A 48 -7.61 -8.32 -14.52
CA CYS A 48 -7.59 -7.18 -13.62
C CYS A 48 -6.92 -7.57 -12.29
N THR A 49 -6.56 -6.55 -11.52
CA THR A 49 -6.09 -6.73 -10.14
C THR A 49 -7.26 -7.07 -9.22
N GLN A 50 -7.10 -8.14 -8.43
CA GLN A 50 -8.11 -8.56 -7.46
C GLN A 50 -7.92 -7.82 -6.13
N LYS A 51 -9.03 -7.58 -5.41
CA LYS A 51 -8.99 -6.99 -4.05
C LYS A 51 -8.10 -7.79 -3.09
N SER A 52 -8.15 -9.12 -3.16
CA SER A 52 -7.34 -10.02 -2.34
C SER A 52 -5.84 -9.81 -2.55
N GLU A 53 -5.43 -9.64 -3.81
CA GLU A 53 -4.03 -9.37 -4.19
C GLU A 53 -3.54 -8.04 -3.63
N ILE A 54 -4.39 -7.00 -3.66
CA ILE A 54 -4.07 -5.70 -3.06
C ILE A 54 -3.91 -5.84 -1.55
N PHE A 55 -4.84 -6.50 -0.87
CA PHE A 55 -4.74 -6.69 0.58
C PHE A 55 -3.51 -7.50 0.99
N SER A 56 -3.13 -8.54 0.23
CA SER A 56 -1.88 -9.27 0.49
C SER A 56 -0.65 -8.38 0.29
N ASN A 57 -0.66 -7.50 -0.71
CA ASN A 57 0.43 -6.57 -0.97
C ASN A 57 0.51 -5.45 0.09
N MET A 58 -0.59 -5.16 0.79
CA MET A 58 -0.65 -4.21 1.90
C MET A 58 -0.30 -4.85 3.27
N ALA A 59 0.10 -6.12 3.32
CA ALA A 59 0.62 -6.71 4.55
C ALA A 59 1.91 -5.98 5.01
N LEU A 60 2.09 -5.77 6.30
CA LEU A 60 3.31 -5.13 6.84
C LEU A 60 4.50 -6.08 6.80
N ASN A 61 5.62 -5.63 6.24
CA ASN A 61 6.88 -6.37 6.24
C ASN A 61 7.77 -5.94 7.41
N TRP A 62 7.61 -6.63 8.54
CA TRP A 62 8.37 -6.37 9.77
C TRP A 62 9.87 -6.64 9.67
N ASN A 63 10.29 -7.51 8.74
CA ASN A 63 11.70 -7.80 8.49
C ASN A 63 12.40 -6.64 7.77
N ALA A 64 11.64 -5.78 7.08
CA ALA A 64 12.14 -4.60 6.38
C ALA A 64 11.91 -3.30 7.17
N LYS A 65 11.61 -3.38 8.47
CA LYS A 65 11.39 -2.18 9.29
C LYS A 65 12.66 -1.32 9.37
N VAL A 66 12.46 -0.01 9.42
CA VAL A 66 13.52 0.99 9.57
C VAL A 66 13.28 1.76 10.85
N SER A 67 14.29 1.82 11.72
CA SER A 67 14.27 2.68 12.91
C SER A 67 14.62 4.12 12.54
N PHE A 68 14.01 5.08 13.22
CA PHE A 68 14.33 6.50 13.09
C PHE A 68 14.29 7.19 14.45
N SER A 69 14.74 8.45 14.51
CA SER A 69 14.83 9.19 15.76
C SER A 69 13.64 10.11 15.99
N GLY A 70 13.19 10.20 17.25
CA GLY A 70 12.29 11.25 17.70
C GLY A 70 12.95 12.64 17.59
N ASN A 71 12.12 13.68 17.64
CA ASN A 71 12.53 15.09 17.53
C ASN A 71 13.32 15.44 16.25
N SER A 72 13.12 14.64 15.21
CA SER A 72 13.68 14.86 13.87
C SER A 72 12.64 14.49 12.82
N TYR A 73 12.79 15.03 11.61
CA TYR A 73 11.91 14.69 10.51
C TYR A 73 12.31 13.35 9.88
N TYR A 74 11.34 12.47 9.73
CA TYR A 74 11.44 11.26 8.94
C TYR A 74 10.59 11.39 7.67
N TYR A 75 11.15 10.95 6.54
CA TYR A 75 10.51 10.98 5.23
C TYR A 75 10.37 9.55 4.72
N PRO A 76 9.15 8.98 4.71
CA PRO A 76 8.92 7.64 4.19
C PRO A 76 9.29 7.56 2.70
N SER A 77 10.07 6.54 2.34
CA SER A 77 10.42 6.27 0.94
C SER A 77 9.48 5.26 0.26
N LYS A 78 8.61 4.61 1.03
CA LYS A 78 7.68 3.56 0.61
C LYS A 78 6.31 3.74 1.28
N TYR A 79 5.29 3.06 0.76
CA TYR A 79 3.99 2.96 1.43
C TYR A 79 4.10 2.04 2.64
N GLY A 80 3.46 2.40 3.75
CA GLY A 80 3.50 1.58 4.95
C GLY A 80 2.92 2.28 6.15
N PHE A 81 3.42 1.91 7.33
CA PHE A 81 2.99 2.49 8.60
C PHE A 81 4.16 3.02 9.39
N ILE A 82 3.91 4.12 10.10
CA ILE A 82 4.69 4.52 11.27
C ILE A 82 4.11 3.81 12.49
N ILE A 83 4.99 3.13 13.23
CA ILE A 83 4.72 2.50 14.51
C ILE A 83 5.59 3.22 15.53
N ALA A 84 4.97 3.92 16.46
CA ALA A 84 5.70 4.73 17.41
C ALA A 84 5.13 4.59 18.82
N SER A 85 6.01 4.43 19.80
CA SER A 85 5.70 4.56 21.22
C SER A 85 6.63 5.60 21.84
N ALA A 86 6.10 6.51 22.64
CA ALA A 86 6.92 7.38 23.45
C ALA A 86 6.28 7.70 24.79
N ARG A 87 7.11 7.87 25.83
CA ARG A 87 6.68 8.21 27.18
C ARG A 87 6.69 9.73 27.38
N ASP A 88 5.59 10.24 27.92
CA ASP A 88 5.52 11.55 28.51
C ASP A 88 6.27 11.53 29.86
N THR A 89 7.39 12.22 29.97
CA THR A 89 8.19 12.24 31.22
C THR A 89 7.80 13.40 32.16
N GLY A 90 6.60 13.96 32.00
CA GLY A 90 6.13 15.14 32.72
C GLY A 90 6.67 16.46 32.18
N ARG A 91 7.38 16.43 31.04
CA ARG A 91 7.94 17.61 30.37
C ARG A 91 7.01 18.19 29.29
N GLY A 92 5.84 17.57 29.11
CA GLY A 92 4.80 17.94 28.14
C GLY A 92 4.28 16.69 27.42
N SER A 93 3.41 16.85 26.43
CA SER A 93 2.78 15.70 25.78
C SER A 93 3.56 15.11 24.61
N VAL A 94 3.43 13.79 24.43
CA VAL A 94 3.85 13.06 23.24
C VAL A 94 2.88 13.35 22.10
N LYS A 95 3.45 13.68 20.93
CA LYS A 95 2.69 14.03 19.74
C LYS A 95 3.38 13.49 18.50
N ILE A 96 2.59 13.12 17.50
CA ILE A 96 3.06 12.89 16.14
C ILE A 96 2.51 13.99 15.22
N LYS A 97 3.35 14.47 14.31
CA LYS A 97 2.97 15.38 13.24
C LYS A 97 3.11 14.66 11.91
N VAL A 98 2.05 14.72 11.10
CA VAL A 98 2.01 14.17 9.73
C VAL A 98 1.70 15.32 8.80
N ASN A 99 2.67 15.72 7.97
CA ASN A 99 2.51 16.87 7.06
C ASN A 99 2.02 18.14 7.79
N GLY A 100 2.52 18.36 9.01
CA GLY A 100 2.15 19.48 9.88
C GLY A 100 0.90 19.27 10.74
N ILE A 101 0.05 18.28 10.42
CA ILE A 101 -1.14 17.95 11.23
C ILE A 101 -0.71 17.23 12.50
N THR A 102 -1.10 17.76 13.67
CA THR A 102 -0.66 17.25 14.96
C THR A 102 -1.70 16.35 15.59
N PHE A 103 -1.28 15.16 16.01
CA PHE A 103 -2.06 14.23 16.82
C PHE A 103 -1.36 14.07 18.18
N GLN A 104 -2.08 14.39 19.25
CA GLN A 104 -1.57 14.27 20.61
C GLN A 104 -2.04 12.96 21.23
N SER A 105 -1.12 12.15 21.75
CA SER A 105 -1.43 10.86 22.39
C SER A 105 -1.51 10.92 23.90
N THR A 106 -0.76 11.82 24.53
CA THR A 106 -0.75 11.96 25.99
C THR A 106 -1.24 13.33 26.43
N VAL A 107 -1.80 13.40 27.63
CA VAL A 107 -2.29 14.66 28.23
C VAL A 107 -1.82 14.80 29.69
N GLN A 108 -1.38 13.70 30.31
CA GLN A 108 -0.94 13.61 31.69
C GLN A 108 0.50 13.08 31.74
N SER A 109 1.25 13.50 32.77
CA SER A 109 2.62 13.06 33.00
C SER A 109 2.71 11.55 33.23
N ASP A 110 3.83 10.95 32.83
CA ASP A 110 4.17 9.54 33.01
C ASP A 110 3.22 8.55 32.31
N THR A 111 2.70 8.95 31.15
CA THR A 111 1.87 8.11 30.30
C THR A 111 2.59 7.75 28.99
N MET A 112 2.31 6.55 28.47
CA MET A 112 2.84 6.09 27.19
C MET A 112 1.84 6.45 26.08
N GLY A 113 2.32 7.19 25.07
CA GLY A 113 1.60 7.45 23.83
C GLY A 113 1.98 6.44 22.76
N VAL A 114 0.99 5.94 22.02
CA VAL A 114 1.23 5.03 20.90
C VAL A 114 0.56 5.57 19.63
N HIS A 115 1.27 5.51 18.51
CA HIS A 115 0.79 5.94 17.20
C HIS A 115 0.98 4.87 16.14
N TYR A 116 -0.08 4.66 15.35
CA TYR A 116 -0.12 3.82 14.17
C TYR A 116 -0.64 4.67 13.01
N VAL A 117 0.24 5.11 12.13
CA VAL A 117 -0.13 6.08 11.09
C VAL A 117 0.22 5.51 9.71
N PRO A 118 -0.76 5.34 8.80
CA PRO A 118 -0.46 4.99 7.41
C PRO A 118 0.23 6.18 6.73
N VAL A 119 1.28 5.89 5.97
CA VAL A 119 2.09 6.89 5.29
C VAL A 119 2.47 6.45 3.88
N LYS A 120 2.82 7.43 3.04
CA LYS A 120 3.27 7.21 1.67
C LYS A 120 4.50 8.06 1.35
N PRO A 121 5.18 7.79 0.22
CA PRO A 121 6.22 8.69 -0.29
C PRO A 121 5.72 10.13 -0.42
N GLY A 122 6.58 11.07 0.01
CA GLY A 122 6.29 12.50 0.05
C GLY A 122 5.63 13.00 1.33
N ASP A 123 5.26 12.11 2.26
CA ASP A 123 4.83 12.54 3.59
C ASP A 123 6.04 12.92 4.48
N SER A 124 5.78 13.72 5.51
CA SER A 124 6.74 14.13 6.53
C SER A 124 6.22 13.77 7.91
N ILE A 125 7.07 13.13 8.70
CA ILE A 125 6.75 12.62 10.03
C ILE A 125 7.68 13.28 11.04
N TYR A 126 7.11 13.82 12.11
CA TYR A 126 7.89 14.35 13.23
C TYR A 126 7.23 13.91 14.54
N ILE A 127 8.00 13.27 15.41
CA ILE A 127 7.50 12.81 16.71
C ILE A 127 8.14 13.67 17.80
N ILE A 128 7.31 14.31 18.61
CA ILE A 128 7.76 14.96 19.84
C ILE A 128 7.86 13.87 20.90
N SER A 129 9.10 13.58 21.31
CA SER A 129 9.43 12.58 22.32
C SER A 129 10.37 13.20 23.35
N TYR A 130 10.36 12.67 24.56
CA TYR A 130 11.24 13.13 25.63
C TYR A 130 12.45 12.20 25.85
N ASN A 131 12.75 11.37 24.85
CA ASN A 131 13.83 10.39 24.81
C ASN A 131 13.87 9.51 26.06
N ALA A 132 12.71 8.99 26.46
CA ALA A 132 12.69 7.94 27.48
C ALA A 132 13.33 6.67 26.91
N ASN A 133 13.88 5.83 27.78
CA ASN A 133 14.59 4.61 27.34
C ASN A 133 13.65 3.62 26.62
N GLU A 134 12.35 3.74 26.83
CA GLU A 134 11.30 2.92 26.22
C GLU A 134 10.73 3.49 24.91
N ASP A 135 11.22 4.65 24.46
CA ASP A 135 10.76 5.27 23.22
C ASP A 135 11.20 4.43 22.01
N THR A 136 10.26 4.08 21.14
CA THR A 136 10.54 3.30 19.93
C THR A 136 9.84 3.88 18.72
N PHE A 137 10.56 4.01 17.62
CA PHE A 137 10.03 4.58 16.37
C PHE A 137 10.46 3.74 15.17
N TYR A 138 9.49 3.20 14.46
CA TYR A 138 9.69 2.37 13.29
C TYR A 138 8.84 2.84 12.13
N PHE A 139 9.42 2.83 10.95
CA PHE A 139 8.67 2.73 9.70
C PHE A 139 8.64 1.27 9.27
N VAL A 140 7.46 0.76 8.97
CA VAL A 140 7.25 -0.60 8.48
C VAL A 140 6.61 -0.53 7.10
N PRO A 141 7.33 -0.89 6.02
CA PRO A 141 6.77 -0.84 4.67
C PRO A 141 5.76 -1.97 4.45
N PHE A 142 4.84 -1.77 3.52
CA PHE A 142 4.06 -2.86 2.96
C PHE A 142 4.94 -3.85 2.18
N ALA A 143 4.55 -5.13 2.18
CA ALA A 143 5.28 -6.22 1.55
C ALA A 143 5.31 -6.13 0.02
N GLY A 144 4.26 -5.55 -0.59
CA GLY A 144 4.13 -5.40 -2.04
C GLY A 144 4.62 -4.06 -2.61
N ASN A 145 5.47 -3.31 -1.88
CA ASN A 145 6.16 -2.13 -2.43
C ASN A 145 7.20 -2.52 -3.48
#